data_AF-A0A1Y0F598-F1
#
_entry.id   AF-A0A1Y0F598-F1
#
_cell.length_a   1.000
_cell.length_b   1.000
_cell.length_c   1.000
_cell.angle_alpha   90.00
_cell.angle_beta   90.00
_cell.angle_gamma   90.00
#
_symmetry.space_group_name_H-M   'P 1'
#
loop_
_entity.id
_entity.type
_entity.pdbx_description
1 polymer ?
#
loop_
_entity_poly.entity_id
_entity_poly.type
_entity_poly.pdbx_seq_one_letter_code
_entity_poly.pdbx_strand_id
1 'polypeptide(L)'
;MKIETVVPLPPEDSGLQHCIARFHNRNMDSKRKDKTRFFRREPVMIVNPETKAKVLRYAMGNPGNLSITKLAVALDYDAVDALGVRFKDTVNLEVRRARRWEVWQWFWNHPDQSVQLSIKLGVVGAVLGVMGFLTGVAPYLLG
;
A
#
# COMPACT_ATOMS: atom_id res chain seq x y z
N MET A 1 -12.96 -5.36 -4.30
CA MET A 1 -14.05 -4.91 -3.41
C MET A 1 -14.44 -3.51 -3.82
N LYS A 2 -15.71 -3.26 -4.10
CA LYS A 2 -16.20 -1.91 -4.41
C LYS A 2 -16.38 -1.10 -3.13
N ILE A 3 -16.04 0.18 -3.18
CA ILE A 3 -16.19 1.16 -2.12
C ILE A 3 -17.00 2.33 -2.67
N GLU A 4 -17.97 2.76 -1.88
CA GLU A 4 -18.96 3.79 -2.26
C GLU A 4 -18.80 5.08 -1.45
N THR A 5 -18.12 5.01 -0.30
CA THR A 5 -17.96 6.15 0.59
C THR A 5 -16.56 6.19 1.16
N VAL A 6 -15.96 7.37 1.19
CA VAL A 6 -14.68 7.60 1.86
C VAL A 6 -14.91 8.43 3.11
N VAL A 7 -14.37 7.95 4.23
CA VAL A 7 -14.40 8.60 5.54
C VAL A 7 -12.99 9.13 5.85
N PRO A 8 -12.82 10.29 6.49
CA PRO A 8 -11.50 10.73 6.92
C PRO A 8 -10.91 9.79 7.97
N LEU A 9 -9.62 9.48 7.84
CA LEU A 9 -8.85 8.85 8.91
C LEU A 9 -8.66 9.84 10.07
N PRO A 10 -8.58 9.35 11.32
CA PRO A 10 -8.19 10.17 12.44
C PRO A 10 -6.72 10.60 12.27
N PRO A 11 -6.32 11.75 12.83
CA PRO A 11 -4.95 12.27 12.70
C PRO A 11 -3.88 11.27 13.15
N GLU A 12 -4.18 10.47 14.17
CA GLU A 12 -3.30 9.44 14.75
C GLU A 12 -2.92 8.32 13.76
N ASP A 13 -3.79 8.05 12.78
CA ASP A 13 -3.56 7.03 11.75
C ASP A 13 -3.23 7.64 10.38
N SER A 14 -3.21 8.97 10.30
CA SER A 14 -3.03 9.71 9.05
C SER A 14 -1.56 9.95 8.74
N GLY A 15 -1.25 10.07 7.45
CA GLY A 15 0.06 10.49 6.97
C GLY A 15 0.85 9.40 6.27
N LEU A 16 1.83 9.85 5.49
CA LEU A 16 2.66 9.03 4.61
C LEU A 16 3.43 7.93 5.35
N GLN A 17 3.76 8.12 6.63
CA GLN A 17 4.51 7.13 7.40
C GLN A 17 3.65 5.90 7.76
N HIS A 18 2.35 6.09 7.95
CA HIS A 18 1.43 5.02 8.34
C HIS A 18 0.86 4.31 7.12
N CYS A 19 0.52 5.05 6.06
CA CYS A 19 -0.09 4.50 4.85
C CYS A 19 -1.26 3.55 5.17
N ILE A 20 -2.13 3.89 6.11
CA ILE A 20 -3.22 3.02 6.55
C ILE A 20 -4.47 3.24 5.69
N ALA A 21 -5.20 2.16 5.43
CA ALA A 21 -6.61 2.22 5.01
C ALA A 21 -7.44 1.40 6.00
N ARG A 22 -8.40 2.04 6.67
CA ARG A 22 -9.27 1.34 7.62
C ARG A 22 -10.57 0.87 6.95
N PHE A 23 -10.92 -0.38 7.22
CA PHE A 23 -12.09 -1.05 6.70
C PHE A 23 -13.03 -1.45 7.83
N HIS A 24 -14.31 -1.63 7.51
CA HIS A 24 -15.25 -2.25 8.43
C HIS A 24 -14.78 -3.67 8.82
N ASN A 25 -14.91 -4.04 10.10
CA ASN A 25 -14.34 -5.28 10.65
C ASN A 25 -14.83 -6.56 9.98
N ARG A 26 -16.03 -6.57 9.38
CA ARG A 26 -16.51 -7.70 8.55
C ARG A 26 -15.67 -7.98 7.30
N ASN A 27 -14.97 -6.98 6.78
CA ASN A 27 -14.09 -7.12 5.61
C ASN A 27 -12.66 -7.50 6.00
N MET A 28 -12.38 -7.60 7.31
CA MET A 28 -11.10 -8.02 7.84
C MET A 28 -11.17 -9.49 8.27
N ASP A 29 -10.09 -10.22 7.99
CA ASP A 29 -9.88 -11.57 8.49
C ASP A 29 -8.71 -11.57 9.47
N SER A 30 -8.99 -11.98 10.71
CA SER A 30 -7.99 -12.13 11.76
C SER A 30 -7.18 -13.41 11.66
N LYS A 31 -7.72 -14.45 10.99
CA LYS A 31 -7.13 -15.81 10.95
C LYS A 31 -6.39 -16.12 9.64
N ARG A 32 -6.45 -15.21 8.66
CA ARG A 32 -5.84 -15.36 7.31
C ARG A 32 -6.29 -16.64 6.58
N LYS A 33 -7.53 -17.07 6.80
CA LYS A 33 -8.16 -18.24 6.17
C LYS A 33 -9.10 -17.84 5.04
N ASP A 34 -9.77 -16.70 5.15
CA ASP A 34 -10.75 -16.23 4.19
C ASP A 34 -10.08 -15.35 3.12
N LYS A 35 -9.98 -15.89 1.91
CA LYS A 35 -9.39 -15.17 0.76
C LYS A 35 -10.26 -14.01 0.26
N THR A 36 -11.53 -13.92 0.65
CA THR A 36 -12.43 -12.83 0.23
C THR A 36 -12.28 -11.56 1.08
N ARG A 37 -11.65 -11.68 2.25
CA ARG A 37 -11.39 -10.59 3.20
C ARG A 37 -9.92 -10.18 3.20
N PHE A 38 -9.64 -9.01 3.75
CA PHE A 38 -8.27 -8.52 3.89
C PHE A 38 -7.67 -8.97 5.22
N PHE A 39 -6.40 -9.37 5.19
CA PHE A 39 -5.66 -9.62 6.42
C PHE A 39 -5.13 -8.32 7.01
N ARG A 40 -4.99 -8.25 8.34
CA ARG A 40 -4.45 -7.05 8.99
C ARG A 40 -3.01 -6.78 8.52
N ARG A 41 -2.72 -5.53 8.18
CA ARG A 41 -1.46 -5.06 7.58
C ARG A 41 -1.16 -5.65 6.20
N GLU A 42 -2.15 -6.23 5.53
CA GLU A 42 -2.00 -6.66 4.14
C GLU A 42 -1.93 -5.43 3.22
N PRO A 43 -0.97 -5.35 2.30
CA PRO A 43 -0.92 -4.26 1.33
C PRO A 43 -2.08 -4.39 0.34
N VAL A 44 -2.86 -3.32 0.26
CA VAL A 44 -4.00 -3.18 -0.65
C VAL A 44 -3.74 -2.04 -1.62
N MET A 45 -4.18 -2.26 -2.85
CA MET A 45 -4.24 -1.23 -3.87
C MET A 45 -5.66 -0.70 -3.93
N ILE A 46 -5.80 0.60 -3.76
CA ILE A 46 -7.04 1.32 -3.94
C ILE A 46 -6.94 2.04 -5.27
N VAL A 47 -7.88 1.75 -6.16
CA VAL A 47 -7.88 2.23 -7.53
C VAL A 47 -9.14 3.04 -7.75
N ASN A 48 -8.99 4.24 -8.28
CA ASN A 48 -10.10 4.96 -8.87
C ASN A 48 -10.21 4.51 -10.34
N PRO A 49 -11.26 3.76 -10.74
CA PRO A 49 -11.44 3.27 -12.09
C PRO A 49 -11.73 4.40 -13.10
N GLU A 50 -12.21 5.55 -12.64
CA GLU A 50 -12.52 6.72 -13.47
C GLU A 50 -11.24 7.46 -13.86
N THR A 51 -10.40 7.81 -12.89
CA THR A 51 -9.14 8.54 -13.13
C THR A 51 -7.93 7.63 -13.41
N LYS A 52 -8.08 6.32 -13.18
CA LYS A 52 -6.99 5.33 -13.13
C LYS A 52 -5.95 5.58 -12.04
N ALA A 53 -6.17 6.55 -11.16
CA ALA A 53 -5.30 6.83 -10.03
C ALA A 53 -5.26 5.63 -9.07
N LYS A 54 -4.10 5.44 -8.44
CA LYS A 54 -3.85 4.29 -7.57
C LYS A 54 -3.07 4.72 -6.34
N VAL A 55 -3.47 4.22 -5.19
CA VAL A 55 -2.73 4.40 -3.93
C VAL A 55 -2.53 3.07 -3.23
N LEU A 56 -1.33 2.87 -2.71
CA LEU A 56 -0.98 1.72 -1.88
C LEU A 56 -1.22 2.08 -0.41
N ARG A 57 -1.95 1.22 0.30
CA ARG A 57 -2.21 1.35 1.73
C ARG A 57 -2.18 -0.02 2.42
N TYR A 58 -2.02 -0.04 3.73
CA TYR A 58 -2.12 -1.24 4.56
C TYR A 58 -3.52 -1.38 5.12
N ALA A 59 -4.13 -2.54 4.91
CA ALA A 59 -5.47 -2.83 5.40
C ALA A 59 -5.49 -2.99 6.92
N MET A 60 -6.30 -2.18 7.59
CA MET A 60 -6.51 -2.21 9.03
C MET A 60 -8.01 -2.29 9.34
N GLY A 61 -8.35 -2.92 10.46
CA GLY A 61 -9.73 -2.91 10.95
C GLY A 61 -10.13 -1.57 11.55
N ASN A 62 -11.43 -1.41 11.76
CA ASN A 62 -12.01 -0.30 12.49
C ASN A 62 -11.72 -0.47 13.99
N PRO A 63 -11.06 0.51 14.66
CA PRO A 63 -10.74 0.45 16.08
C PRO A 63 -11.96 0.72 16.99
N GLY A 64 -13.13 1.05 16.41
CA GLY A 64 -14.39 1.22 17.12
C GLY A 64 -14.85 2.67 17.31
N ASN A 65 -13.96 3.64 17.07
CA ASN A 65 -14.25 5.08 17.15
C ASN A 65 -14.59 5.71 15.77
N LEU A 66 -14.56 4.94 14.69
CA LEU A 66 -14.90 5.41 13.33
C LEU A 66 -16.23 4.80 12.87
N SER A 67 -17.06 5.61 12.22
CA SER A 67 -18.28 5.12 11.55
C SER A 67 -17.95 4.74 10.10
N ILE A 68 -17.51 3.50 9.87
CA ILE A 68 -17.16 2.97 8.55
C ILE A 68 -18.17 1.88 8.20
N THR A 69 -18.99 2.07 7.17
CA THR A 69 -19.94 1.05 6.70
C THR A 69 -19.23 -0.08 5.94
N LYS A 70 -19.94 -1.17 5.60
CA LYS A 70 -19.36 -2.31 4.87
C LYS A 70 -18.76 -1.92 3.51
N LEU A 71 -19.29 -0.88 2.86
CA LEU A 71 -18.83 -0.37 1.55
C LEU A 71 -18.05 0.95 1.70
N ALA A 72 -17.63 1.30 2.91
CA ALA A 72 -16.81 2.47 3.16
C ALA A 72 -15.35 2.08 3.48
N VAL A 73 -14.45 3.02 3.21
CA VAL A 73 -13.05 2.96 3.60
C VAL A 73 -12.67 4.28 4.26
N ALA A 74 -11.87 4.25 5.32
CA ALA A 74 -11.27 5.47 5.84
C ALA A 74 -9.86 5.66 5.27
N LEU A 75 -9.61 6.86 4.74
CA LEU A 75 -8.36 7.25 4.08
C LEU A 75 -7.86 8.61 4.58
N ASP A 76 -6.56 8.82 4.42
CA ASP A 76 -5.89 10.09 4.71
C ASP A 76 -6.14 11.09 3.58
N TYR A 77 -5.97 12.37 3.88
CA TYR A 77 -6.16 13.44 2.90
C TYR A 77 -5.29 13.24 1.66
N ASP A 78 -4.04 12.82 1.83
CA ASP A 78 -3.10 12.58 0.72
C ASP A 78 -3.59 11.46 -0.22
N ALA A 79 -4.18 10.37 0.31
CA ALA A 79 -4.74 9.33 -0.55
C ALA A 79 -5.99 9.81 -1.29
N VAL A 80 -6.83 10.60 -0.63
CA VAL A 80 -8.06 11.13 -1.21
C VAL A 80 -7.75 12.09 -2.35
N ASP A 81 -6.78 12.98 -2.14
CA ASP A 81 -6.26 13.88 -3.17
C ASP A 81 -5.62 13.11 -4.33
N ALA A 82 -4.72 12.16 -4.03
CA ALA A 82 -4.09 11.33 -5.05
C ALA A 82 -5.08 10.48 -5.86
N LEU A 83 -6.18 10.03 -5.25
CA LEU A 83 -7.26 9.31 -5.94
C LEU A 83 -8.20 10.24 -6.73
N GLY A 84 -8.11 11.55 -6.53
CA GLY A 84 -8.99 12.55 -7.13
C GLY A 84 -10.43 12.44 -6.65
N VAL A 85 -10.64 12.05 -5.39
CA VAL A 85 -11.98 11.91 -4.79
C VAL A 85 -12.17 12.93 -3.67
N ARG A 86 -13.40 13.08 -3.18
CA ARG A 86 -13.72 13.97 -2.05
C ARG A 86 -14.43 13.18 -0.96
N PHE A 87 -14.27 13.64 0.28
CA PHE A 87 -15.05 13.13 1.40
C PHE A 87 -16.53 13.46 1.22
N LYS A 88 -17.41 12.60 1.72
CA LYS A 88 -18.88 12.73 1.69
C LYS A 88 -19.54 12.58 0.31
N ASP A 89 -18.76 12.51 -0.76
CA ASP A 89 -19.28 12.19 -2.09
C ASP A 89 -19.41 10.66 -2.27
N THR A 90 -20.36 10.26 -3.11
CA THR A 90 -20.44 8.87 -3.56
C THR A 90 -19.31 8.62 -4.56
N VAL A 91 -18.47 7.64 -4.26
CA VAL A 91 -17.32 7.27 -5.09
C VAL A 91 -17.51 5.88 -5.68
N ASN A 92 -16.73 5.52 -6.68
CA ASN A 92 -16.67 4.16 -7.19
C ASN A 92 -15.24 3.63 -7.11
N LEU A 93 -14.72 3.43 -5.90
CA LEU A 93 -13.34 2.95 -5.73
C LEU A 93 -13.29 1.43 -5.73
N GLU A 94 -12.24 0.87 -6.33
CA GLU A 94 -11.94 -0.55 -6.26
C GLU A 94 -10.77 -0.80 -5.31
N VAL A 95 -11.00 -1.61 -4.30
CA VAL A 95 -9.96 -2.08 -3.37
C VAL A 95 -9.66 -3.53 -3.65
N ARG A 96 -8.39 -3.84 -3.89
CA ARG A 96 -7.90 -5.20 -4.06
C ARG A 96 -6.56 -5.40 -3.38
N ARG A 97 -6.13 -6.65 -3.24
CA ARG A 97 -4.76 -6.94 -2.80
C ARG A 97 -3.75 -6.35 -3.78
N ALA A 98 -2.70 -5.75 -3.25
CA ALA A 98 -1.60 -5.26 -4.06
C ALA A 98 -0.80 -6.45 -4.59
N ARG A 99 -0.42 -6.39 -5.87
CA ARG A 99 0.51 -7.37 -6.45
C ARG A 99 1.93 -7.07 -5.97
N ARG A 100 2.79 -8.08 -5.91
CA ARG A 100 4.18 -7.90 -5.45
C ARG A 100 4.94 -6.84 -6.24
N TRP A 101 4.74 -6.78 -7.56
CA TRP A 101 5.37 -5.77 -8.41
C TRP A 101 4.86 -4.35 -8.15
N GLU A 102 3.58 -4.20 -7.77
CA GLU A 102 3.01 -2.88 -7.43
C GLU A 102 3.60 -2.35 -6.13
N VAL A 103 3.78 -3.24 -5.15
CA VAL A 103 4.46 -2.92 -3.90
C VAL A 103 5.89 -2.47 -4.19
N TRP A 104 6.61 -3.22 -5.04
CA TRP A 104 7.97 -2.87 -5.44
C TRP A 104 8.04 -1.52 -6.17
N GLN A 105 7.16 -1.29 -7.14
CA GLN A 105 7.09 -0.04 -7.89
C GLN A 105 6.78 1.16 -6.98
N TRP A 106 5.92 0.94 -5.98
CA TRP A 106 5.59 1.98 -5.01
C TRP A 106 6.80 2.33 -4.12
N PHE A 107 7.53 1.33 -3.64
CA PHE A 107 8.76 1.55 -2.88
C PHE A 107 9.86 2.22 -3.72
N TRP A 108 9.96 1.89 -5.00
CA TRP A 108 10.91 2.53 -5.93
C TRP A 108 10.58 4.01 -6.18
N ASN A 109 9.29 4.36 -6.17
CA ASN A 109 8.76 5.72 -6.37
C ASN A 109 8.15 6.26 -5.08
N HIS A 110 8.72 5.91 -3.94
CA HIS A 110 8.15 6.24 -2.65
C HIS A 110 8.09 7.76 -2.46
N PRO A 111 6.99 8.32 -1.91
CA PRO A 111 6.81 9.76 -1.77
C PRO A 111 7.83 10.40 -0.82
N ASP A 112 8.31 9.66 0.18
CA ASP A 112 9.44 10.09 1.02
C ASP A 112 10.77 9.83 0.29
N GLN A 113 11.49 10.92 0.02
CA GLN A 113 12.78 10.91 -0.67
C GLN A 113 13.85 10.12 0.09
N SER A 114 13.83 10.13 1.42
CA SER A 114 14.82 9.43 2.25
C SER A 114 14.69 7.92 2.09
N VAL A 115 13.46 7.41 2.10
CA VAL A 115 13.13 6.01 1.85
C VAL A 115 13.47 5.65 0.41
N GLN A 116 13.11 6.50 -0.55
CA GLN A 116 13.41 6.26 -1.96
C GLN A 116 14.92 6.14 -2.22
N LEU A 117 15.71 7.04 -1.64
CA LEU A 117 17.17 7.03 -1.76
C LEU A 117 17.76 5.77 -1.13
N SER A 118 17.30 5.41 0.07
CA SER A 118 17.76 4.21 0.78
C SER A 118 17.52 2.94 -0.04
N ILE A 119 16.36 2.81 -0.67
CA ILE A 119 16.04 1.66 -1.54
C ILE A 119 16.94 1.64 -2.77
N LYS A 120 17.12 2.78 -3.44
CA LYS A 120 17.99 2.89 -4.62
C LYS A 120 19.44 2.53 -4.29
N LEU A 121 19.97 3.07 -3.20
CA LEU A 121 21.33 2.75 -2.72
C LEU A 121 21.47 1.29 -2.33
N GLY A 122 20.48 0.71 -1.65
CA GLY A 122 20.47 -0.72 -1.32
C GLY A 122 20.52 -1.60 -2.56
N VAL A 123 19.77 -1.25 -3.61
CA VAL A 123 19.80 -1.99 -4.90
C VAL A 123 21.14 -1.83 -5.60
N VAL A 124 21.70 -0.62 -5.65
CA VAL A 124 23.03 -0.38 -6.22
C VAL A 124 24.09 -1.20 -5.48
N GLY A 125 24.06 -1.19 -4.14
CA GLY A 125 24.98 -1.98 -3.32
C GLY A 125 24.85 -3.49 -3.55
N ALA A 126 23.63 -4.00 -3.68
CA ALA A 126 23.39 -5.41 -3.97
C ALA A 126 23.97 -5.81 -5.35
N VAL A 127 23.77 -4.97 -6.38
CA VAL A 127 24.32 -5.22 -7.73
C VAL A 127 25.84 -5.23 -7.69
N LEU A 128 26.46 -4.22 -7.06
CA LEU A 128 27.91 -4.14 -6.92
C LEU A 128 28.48 -5.33 -6.14
N GLY A 129 27.78 -5.78 -5.08
CA GLY A 129 28.17 -6.96 -4.31
C GLY A 129 28.15 -8.25 -5.13
N VAL A 130 27.10 -8.46 -5.94
CA VAL A 130 27.02 -9.61 -6.86
C VAL A 130 28.13 -9.54 -7.91
N MET A 131 28.37 -8.38 -8.50
CA MET A 131 29.47 -8.21 -9.47
C MET A 131 30.83 -8.50 -8.84
N GLY A 132 31.10 -7.93 -7.65
CA GLY A 132 32.34 -8.18 -6.90
C GLY A 132 32.54 -9.66 -6.60
N PHE A 133 31.49 -10.35 -6.13
CA PHE A 133 31.51 -11.78 -5.88
C PHE A 133 31.84 -12.58 -7.16
N LEU A 134 31.16 -12.30 -8.28
CA LEU A 134 31.41 -12.99 -9.55
C LEU A 134 32.84 -12.75 -10.04
N THR A 135 33.34 -11.51 -9.98
CA THR A 135 34.73 -11.20 -10.38
C THR A 135 35.76 -11.84 -9.46
N GLY A 136 35.43 -12.04 -8.18
CA GLY A 136 36.32 -12.66 -7.21
C GLY A 136 36.36 -14.19 -7.32
N VAL A 137 35.23 -14.83 -7.67
CA VAL A 137 35.11 -16.29 -7.75
C VAL A 137 35.41 -16.83 -9.14
N ALA A 138 35.10 -16.08 -10.21
CA ALA A 138 35.34 -16.51 -11.59
C ALA A 138 36.79 -16.97 -11.86
N PRO A 139 37.85 -16.31 -11.34
CA PRO A 139 39.23 -16.77 -11.52
C PRO A 139 39.52 -18.15 -10.92
N TYR A 140 38.80 -18.55 -9.86
CA TYR A 140 38.97 -19.84 -9.18
C TYR A 140 38.12 -20.96 -9.80
N LEU A 141 37.12 -20.62 -10.61
CA LEU A 141 36.26 -21.59 -11.31
C LEU A 141 36.66 -21.81 -12.77
N LEU A 142 37.35 -20.84 -13.38
CA LEU A 142 37.79 -20.88 -14.78
C LEU A 142 39.30 -21.09 -14.95
N GLY A 143 40.06 -21.09 -13.86
CA GLY A 143 41.47 -21.49 -13.80
C GLY A 143 41.62 -22.85 -13.13
#